data_AF-A0A925PTV1-F1
#
_entry.id   AF-A0A925PTV1-F1
#
_cell.length_a   1.000
_cell.length_b   1.000
_cell.length_c   1.000
_cell.angle_alpha   90.00
_cell.angle_beta   90.00
_cell.angle_gamma   90.00
#
_symmetry.space_group_name_H-M   'P 1'
#
loop_
_entity.id
_entity.type
_entity.pdbx_description
1 polymer ?
#
loop_
_entity_poly.entity_id
_entity_poly.type
_entity_poly.pdbx_seq_one_letter_code
_entity_poly.pdbx_strand_id
1 'polypeptide(L)'
;MIELNWAFFVQLVNFGILVLVLNIFLYKPIRKVLADRRQVVDGAREKAAAVDLEVQEKMAIYEVRLRDAKAEATGRRAESLKQAQAEETSLLEKARTEASASLGTIRDRVAKEAADARALLKQQAELLSIDISEKILGRSL
;
A
#
# COMPACT_ATOMS: atom_id res chain seq x y z
N MET A 1 -57.92 -76.78 27.84
CA MET A 1 -58.65 -75.69 27.15
C MET A 1 -58.18 -74.40 27.79
N ILE A 2 -57.81 -73.39 27.00
CA ILE A 2 -57.49 -72.07 27.54
C ILE A 2 -58.81 -71.48 28.00
N GLU A 3 -59.15 -71.65 29.29
CA GLU A 3 -60.33 -71.02 29.84
C GLU A 3 -60.05 -69.53 29.98
N LEU A 4 -60.69 -68.75 29.12
CA LEU A 4 -60.61 -67.30 29.11
C LEU A 4 -61.39 -66.76 30.31
N ASN A 5 -60.78 -66.88 31.49
CA ASN A 5 -61.36 -66.47 32.76
C ASN A 5 -61.28 -64.94 32.92
N TRP A 6 -62.20 -64.36 33.68
CA TRP A 6 -62.21 -62.92 34.01
C TRP A 6 -60.85 -62.40 34.50
N ALA A 7 -60.11 -63.23 35.26
CA ALA A 7 -58.76 -62.93 35.72
C ALA A 7 -57.75 -62.64 34.58
N PHE A 8 -57.89 -63.30 33.42
CA PHE A 8 -57.04 -63.04 32.25
C PHE A 8 -57.28 -61.63 31.70
N PHE A 9 -58.53 -61.18 31.63
CA PHE A 9 -58.85 -59.81 31.22
C PHE A 9 -58.31 -58.78 32.20
N VAL A 10 -58.43 -59.02 33.51
CA VAL A 10 -57.86 -58.14 34.54
C VAL A 10 -56.33 -58.07 34.41
N GLN A 11 -55.66 -59.19 34.16
CA GLN A 11 -54.21 -59.23 33.97
C GLN A 11 -53.77 -58.54 32.67
N LEU A 12 -54.55 -58.66 31.59
CA LEU A 12 -54.30 -57.95 30.33
C LEU A 12 -54.43 -56.43 30.51
N VAL A 13 -55.44 -55.96 31.26
CA VAL A 13 -55.61 -54.55 31.60
C VAL A 13 -54.45 -54.07 32.48
N ASN A 14 -54.04 -54.85 33.50
CA ASN A 14 -52.89 -54.52 34.34
C ASN A 14 -51.59 -54.38 33.53
N PHE A 15 -51.33 -55.31 32.62
CA PHE A 15 -50.19 -55.25 31.71
C PHE A 15 -50.27 -54.04 30.76
N GLY A 16 -51.46 -53.73 30.23
CA GLY A 16 -51.68 -52.54 29.41
C GLY A 16 -51.39 -51.24 30.15
N ILE A 17 -51.82 -51.12 31.40
CA ILE A 17 -51.51 -49.99 32.28
C ILE A 17 -49.99 -49.92 32.53
N LEU A 18 -49.34 -51.04 32.81
CA LEU A 18 -47.89 -51.09 33.00
C LEU A 18 -47.13 -50.61 31.77
N VAL A 19 -47.53 -51.06 30.57
CA VAL A 19 -46.93 -50.62 29.29
C VAL A 19 -47.15 -49.12 29.07
N LEU A 20 -48.34 -48.59 29.37
CA LEU A 20 -48.63 -47.16 29.30
C LEU A 20 -47.73 -46.34 30.25
N VAL A 21 -47.61 -46.78 31.51
CA VAL A 21 -46.74 -46.14 32.50
C VAL A 21 -45.31 -46.18 32.03
N LEU A 22 -44.80 -47.33 31.57
CA LEU A 22 -43.43 -47.49 31.11
C LEU A 22 -43.14 -46.66 29.85
N ASN A 23 -44.10 -46.55 28.93
CA ASN A 23 -43.98 -45.72 27.74
C ASN A 23 -43.83 -44.23 28.10
N ILE A 24 -44.62 -43.75 29.05
CA ILE A 24 -44.60 -42.35 29.49
C ILE A 24 -43.36 -42.05 30.34
N PHE A 25 -43.04 -42.92 31.31
CA PHE A 25 -41.97 -42.68 32.29
C PHE A 25 -40.58 -43.06 31.82
N LEU A 26 -40.42 -43.99 30.87
CA LEU A 26 -39.11 -44.53 30.52
C LEU A 26 -38.78 -44.35 29.04
N TYR A 27 -39.63 -44.83 28.13
CA TYR A 27 -39.31 -44.77 26.69
C TYR A 27 -39.27 -43.34 26.15
N LYS A 28 -40.25 -42.50 26.52
CA LYS A 28 -40.30 -41.10 26.07
C LYS A 28 -39.10 -40.27 26.57
N PRO A 29 -38.72 -40.29 27.87
CA PRO A 29 -37.53 -39.54 28.32
C PRO A 29 -36.21 -40.11 27.79
N ILE A 30 -36.06 -41.43 27.68
CA ILE A 30 -34.83 -42.01 27.11
C ILE A 30 -34.64 -41.57 25.64
N ARG A 31 -35.70 -41.62 24.83
CA ARG A 31 -35.64 -41.14 23.44
C ARG A 31 -35.31 -39.65 23.36
N LYS A 32 -35.87 -38.84 24.26
CA LYS A 32 -35.58 -37.40 24.33
C LYS A 32 -34.10 -37.16 24.63
N VAL A 33 -33.54 -37.81 25.65
CA VAL A 33 -32.12 -37.66 26.00
C VAL A 33 -31.20 -38.10 24.85
N LEU A 34 -31.58 -39.15 24.12
CA LEU A 34 -30.80 -39.63 22.98
C LEU A 34 -30.86 -38.65 21.79
N ALA A 35 -32.03 -38.05 21.55
CA ALA A 35 -32.20 -37.01 20.54
C ALA A 35 -31.43 -35.74 20.91
N ASP A 36 -31.53 -35.28 22.16
CA ASP A 36 -30.81 -34.11 22.67
C ASP A 36 -29.29 -34.31 22.53
N ARG A 37 -28.77 -35.50 22.88
CA ARG A 37 -27.35 -35.83 22.70
C ARG A 37 -26.92 -35.79 21.23
N ARG A 38 -27.73 -36.35 20.32
CA ARG A 38 -27.44 -36.29 18.87
C ARG A 38 -27.43 -34.84 18.39
N GLN A 39 -28.43 -34.05 18.76
CA GLN A 39 -28.53 -32.65 18.36
C GLN A 39 -27.36 -31.81 18.86
N VAL A 40 -26.89 -32.04 20.09
CA VAL A 40 -25.72 -31.33 20.63
C VAL A 40 -24.45 -31.68 19.86
N VAL A 41 -24.24 -32.97 19.56
CA VAL A 41 -23.04 -33.43 18.82
C VAL A 41 -23.07 -32.94 17.38
N ASP A 42 -24.20 -33.08 16.70
CA ASP A 42 -24.35 -32.66 15.31
C ASP A 42 -24.27 -31.13 15.20
N GLY A 43 -24.90 -30.40 16.12
CA GLY A 43 -24.81 -28.94 16.19
C GLY A 43 -23.40 -28.43 16.54
N ALA A 44 -22.64 -29.15 17.37
CA ALA A 44 -21.25 -28.81 17.64
C ALA A 44 -20.36 -29.01 16.41
N ARG A 45 -20.59 -30.09 15.64
CA ARG A 45 -19.88 -30.35 14.37
C ARG A 45 -20.21 -29.30 13.31
N GLU A 46 -21.48 -28.94 13.16
CA GLU A 46 -21.90 -27.90 12.21
C GLU A 46 -21.30 -26.54 12.56
N LYS A 47 -21.29 -26.17 13.84
CA LYS A 47 -20.62 -24.95 14.32
C LYS A 47 -19.12 -24.96 14.04
N ALA A 48 -18.44 -26.08 14.29
CA ALA A 48 -17.01 -26.20 13.99
C ALA A 48 -16.75 -26.01 12.49
N ALA A 49 -17.53 -26.69 11.63
CA ALA A 49 -17.41 -26.55 10.19
C ALA A 49 -17.70 -25.12 9.70
N ALA A 50 -18.69 -24.45 10.27
CA ALA A 50 -19.00 -23.06 9.95
C ALA A 50 -17.87 -22.10 10.35
N VAL A 51 -17.28 -22.30 11.55
CA VAL A 51 -16.13 -21.51 12.02
C VAL A 51 -14.91 -21.74 11.12
N ASP A 52 -14.62 -22.99 10.75
CA ASP A 52 -13.51 -23.30 9.84
C ASP A 52 -13.68 -22.60 8.47
N LEU A 53 -14.90 -22.61 7.95
CA LEU A 53 -15.22 -21.95 6.67
C LEU A 53 -15.10 -20.42 6.79
N GLU A 54 -15.59 -19.83 7.87
CA GLU A 54 -15.45 -18.39 8.13
C GLU A 54 -13.97 -17.98 8.29
N VAL A 55 -13.16 -18.81 8.95
CA VAL A 55 -11.72 -18.60 9.08
C VAL A 55 -11.04 -18.66 7.71
N GLN A 56 -11.36 -19.66 6.89
CA GLN A 56 -10.81 -19.77 5.53
C GLN A 56 -11.18 -18.56 4.66
N GLU A 57 -12.44 -18.13 4.71
CA GLU A 57 -12.90 -16.94 3.97
C GLU A 57 -12.15 -15.68 4.44
N LYS A 58 -12.05 -15.47 5.76
CA LYS A 58 -11.31 -14.32 6.32
C LYS A 58 -9.83 -14.36 5.97
N MET A 59 -9.20 -15.53 5.98
CA MET A 59 -7.80 -15.69 5.57
C MET A 59 -7.62 -15.38 4.08
N ALA A 60 -8.51 -15.87 3.21
CA ALA A 60 -8.47 -15.55 1.79
C ALA A 60 -8.61 -14.03 1.53
N ILE A 61 -9.56 -13.37 2.21
CA ILE A 61 -9.73 -11.91 2.12
C ILE A 61 -8.48 -11.19 2.64
N TYR A 62 -7.90 -11.65 3.74
CA TYR A 62 -6.69 -11.06 4.31
C TYR A 62 -5.50 -11.18 3.35
N GLU A 63 -5.28 -12.34 2.76
CA GLU A 63 -4.22 -12.57 1.77
C GLU A 63 -4.38 -11.69 0.53
N VAL A 64 -5.61 -11.57 0.01
CA VAL A 64 -5.92 -10.67 -1.11
C VAL A 64 -5.61 -9.23 -0.75
N ARG A 65 -6.10 -8.74 0.40
CA ARG A 65 -5.81 -7.37 0.86
C ARG A 65 -4.32 -7.11 1.07
N LEU A 66 -3.59 -8.09 1.60
CA LEU A 66 -2.15 -7.98 1.77
C LEU A 66 -1.43 -7.90 0.42
N ARG A 67 -1.86 -8.71 -0.55
CA ARG A 67 -1.30 -8.67 -1.92
C ARG A 67 -1.57 -7.33 -2.59
N ASP A 68 -2.79 -6.84 -2.48
CA ASP A 68 -3.20 -5.58 -3.09
C ASP A 68 -2.49 -4.39 -2.43
N ALA A 69 -2.37 -4.38 -1.10
CA ALA A 69 -1.61 -3.36 -0.38
C ALA A 69 -0.12 -3.36 -0.75
N LYS A 70 0.48 -4.54 -0.94
CA LYS A 70 1.87 -4.65 -1.44
C LYS A 70 1.98 -4.11 -2.87
N ALA A 71 1.06 -4.48 -3.76
CA ALA A 71 1.04 -4.00 -5.13
C ALA A 71 0.90 -2.47 -5.19
N GLU A 72 -0.03 -1.91 -4.41
CA GLU A 72 -0.23 -0.46 -4.30
C GLU A 72 1.02 0.24 -3.74
N ALA A 73 1.63 -0.28 -2.68
CA ALA A 73 2.86 0.28 -2.13
C ALA A 73 4.01 0.27 -3.15
N THR A 74 4.17 -0.83 -3.90
CA THR A 74 5.17 -0.89 -4.98
C THR A 74 4.87 0.06 -6.12
N GLY A 75 3.59 0.22 -6.50
CA GLY A 75 3.15 1.15 -7.53
C GLY A 75 3.41 2.60 -7.13
N ARG A 76 3.00 3.00 -5.93
CA ARG A 76 3.25 4.34 -5.37
C ARG A 76 4.75 4.63 -5.31
N ARG A 77 5.57 3.67 -4.84
CA ARG A 77 7.02 3.83 -4.80
C ARG A 77 7.62 4.03 -6.18
N ALA A 78 7.19 3.25 -7.18
CA ALA A 78 7.65 3.40 -8.55
C ALA A 78 7.25 4.75 -9.14
N GLU A 79 6.02 5.21 -8.87
CA GLU A 79 5.54 6.52 -9.31
C GLU A 79 6.32 7.67 -8.65
N SER A 80 6.53 7.62 -7.33
CA SER A 80 7.35 8.61 -6.62
C SER A 80 8.79 8.65 -7.11
N LEU A 81 9.40 7.49 -7.40
CA LEU A 81 10.74 7.43 -7.98
C LEU A 81 10.79 8.06 -9.38
N LYS A 82 9.78 7.80 -10.21
CA LYS A 82 9.68 8.38 -11.55
C LYS A 82 9.49 9.91 -11.48
N GLN A 83 8.65 10.39 -10.56
CA GLN A 83 8.46 11.82 -10.33
C GLN A 83 9.76 12.47 -9.82
N ALA A 84 10.43 11.86 -8.85
CA ALA A 84 11.71 12.35 -8.33
C ALA A 84 12.79 12.43 -9.42
N GLN A 85 12.92 11.41 -10.27
CA GLN A 85 13.87 11.42 -11.40
C GLN A 85 13.52 12.51 -12.43
N ALA A 86 12.24 12.71 -12.73
CA ALA A 86 11.80 13.76 -13.64
C ALA A 86 12.09 15.16 -13.07
N GLU A 87 11.86 15.36 -11.77
CA GLU A 87 12.15 16.60 -11.06
C GLU A 87 13.65 16.87 -10.99
N GLU A 88 14.46 15.85 -10.67
CA GLU A 88 15.93 15.92 -10.67
C GLU A 88 16.46 16.31 -12.04
N THR A 89 15.97 15.67 -13.11
CA THR A 89 16.37 15.99 -14.49
C THR A 89 15.99 17.43 -14.85
N SER A 90 14.77 17.85 -14.53
CA SER A 90 14.33 19.24 -14.75
C SER A 90 15.18 20.24 -13.96
N LEU A 91 15.52 19.93 -12.71
CA LEU A 91 16.33 20.81 -11.87
C LEU A 91 17.77 20.91 -12.41
N LEU A 92 18.37 19.80 -12.82
CA LEU A 92 19.68 19.76 -13.45
C LEU A 92 19.71 20.55 -14.76
N GLU A 93 18.69 20.40 -15.61
CA GLU A 93 18.59 21.16 -16.86
C GLU A 93 18.42 22.67 -16.62
N LYS A 94 17.63 23.07 -15.61
CA LYS A 94 17.52 24.47 -15.20
C LYS A 94 18.86 25.01 -14.70
N ALA A 95 19.52 24.31 -13.79
CA ALA A 95 20.83 24.69 -13.27
C ALA A 95 21.89 24.80 -14.39
N ARG A 96 21.86 23.87 -15.36
CA ARG A 96 22.76 23.89 -16.51
C ARG A 96 22.49 25.08 -17.44
N THR A 97 21.22 25.41 -17.66
CA THR A 97 20.81 26.56 -18.46
C THR A 97 21.22 27.87 -17.78
N GLU A 98 20.99 28.00 -16.48
CA GLU A 98 21.43 29.15 -15.69
C GLU A 98 22.95 29.30 -15.67
N ALA A 99 23.69 28.20 -15.49
CA ALA A 99 25.14 28.20 -15.54
C ALA A 99 25.65 28.64 -16.94
N SER A 100 25.02 28.16 -18.00
CA SER A 100 25.37 28.52 -19.38
C SER A 100 25.07 30.00 -19.66
N ALA A 101 23.93 30.52 -19.19
CA ALA A 101 23.57 31.92 -19.28
C ALA A 101 24.55 32.81 -18.50
N SER A 102 24.91 32.41 -17.27
CA SER A 102 25.92 33.10 -16.45
C SER A 102 27.27 33.15 -17.16
N LEU A 103 27.76 32.02 -17.70
CA LEU A 103 28.98 31.95 -18.49
C LEU A 103 28.93 32.87 -19.73
N GLY A 104 27.78 32.94 -20.41
CA GLY A 104 27.56 33.87 -21.53
C GLY A 104 27.73 35.32 -21.09
N THR A 105 27.02 35.74 -20.04
CA THR A 105 27.11 37.12 -19.53
C THR A 105 28.52 37.49 -19.03
N ILE A 106 29.24 36.55 -18.41
CA ILE A 106 30.64 36.76 -18.00
C ILE A 106 31.54 36.94 -19.23
N ARG A 107 31.39 36.09 -20.26
CA ARG A 107 32.14 36.23 -21.51
C ARG A 107 31.88 37.57 -22.19
N ASP A 108 30.63 38.02 -22.23
CA ASP A 108 30.27 39.32 -22.82
C ASP A 108 30.86 40.49 -22.02
N ARG A 109 30.85 40.41 -20.68
CA ARG A 109 31.53 41.40 -19.82
C ARG A 109 33.03 41.45 -20.07
N VAL A 110 33.70 40.29 -20.07
CA VAL A 110 35.14 40.20 -20.33
C VAL A 110 35.48 40.74 -21.73
N ALA A 111 34.66 40.46 -22.74
CA ALA A 111 34.86 40.99 -24.09
C ALA A 111 34.73 42.51 -24.14
N LYS A 112 33.76 43.10 -23.42
CA LYS A 112 33.62 44.56 -23.27
C LYS A 112 34.82 45.16 -22.54
N GLU A 113 35.21 44.63 -21.39
CA GLU A 113 36.35 45.13 -20.63
C GLU A 113 37.65 45.05 -21.44
N ALA A 114 37.86 43.99 -22.22
CA ALA A 114 39.00 43.87 -23.11
C ALA A 114 38.98 44.89 -24.27
N ALA A 115 37.79 45.22 -24.81
CA ALA A 115 37.65 46.26 -25.82
C ALA A 115 37.92 47.66 -25.25
N ASP A 116 37.38 47.96 -24.06
CA ASP A 116 37.60 49.23 -23.36
C ASP A 116 39.08 49.41 -23.00
N ALA A 117 39.74 48.36 -22.48
CA ALA A 117 41.17 48.38 -22.20
C ALA A 117 42.01 48.60 -23.47
N ARG A 118 41.65 47.99 -24.60
CA ARG A 118 42.32 48.23 -25.90
C ARG A 118 42.14 49.66 -26.38
N ALA A 119 40.96 50.25 -26.21
CA ALA A 119 40.70 51.64 -26.58
C ALA A 119 41.55 52.59 -25.72
N LEU A 120 41.60 52.36 -24.40
CA LEU A 120 42.42 53.13 -23.48
C LEU A 120 43.92 53.04 -23.81
N LEU A 121 44.43 51.84 -24.09
CA LEU A 121 45.82 51.64 -24.49
C LEU A 121 46.17 52.34 -25.80
N LYS A 122 45.26 52.34 -26.79
CA LYS A 122 45.45 53.12 -28.03
C LYS A 122 45.57 54.61 -27.74
N GLN A 123 44.68 55.14 -26.91
CA GLN A 123 44.69 56.56 -26.55
C GLN A 123 45.98 56.94 -25.80
N GLN A 124 46.44 56.08 -24.88
CA GLN A 124 47.72 56.26 -24.19
C GLN A 124 48.92 56.14 -25.15
N ALA A 125 48.88 55.24 -26.13
CA ALA A 125 49.94 55.09 -27.12
C ALA A 125 50.05 56.30 -28.06
N GLU A 126 48.92 56.92 -28.42
CA GLU A 126 48.90 58.18 -29.18
C GLU A 126 49.50 59.34 -28.37
N LEU A 127 49.08 59.50 -27.11
CA LEU A 127 49.65 60.51 -26.20
C LEU A 127 51.16 60.30 -25.99
N LEU A 128 51.60 59.06 -25.79
CA LEU A 128 53.02 58.74 -25.65
C LEU A 128 53.80 59.00 -26.94
N SER A 129 53.21 58.73 -28.11
CA SER A 129 53.83 59.04 -29.41
C SER A 129 54.01 60.55 -29.60
N ILE A 130 53.07 61.37 -29.14
CA ILE A 130 53.18 62.83 -29.13
C ILE A 130 54.32 63.28 -28.20
N ASP A 131 54.36 62.76 -26.96
CA ASP A 131 55.41 63.10 -25.97
C ASP A 131 56.82 62.70 -26.46
N ILE A 132 56.94 61.54 -27.11
CA ILE A 132 58.20 61.10 -27.74
C ILE A 132 58.57 62.02 -28.91
N SER A 133 57.60 62.39 -29.75
CA SER A 133 57.84 63.27 -30.89
C SER A 133 58.27 64.67 -30.44
N GLU A 134 57.66 65.23 -29.39
CA GLU A 134 58.08 66.50 -28.77
C GLU A 134 59.51 66.42 -28.21
N LYS A 135 59.85 65.34 -27.49
CA LYS A 135 61.22 65.14 -26.95
C LYS A 135 62.29 65.00 -28.03
N ILE A 136 61.97 64.36 -29.16
CA ILE A 136 62.93 64.18 -30.27
C ILE A 136 63.06 65.45 -31.12
N LEU A 137 61.96 66.18 -31.35
CA LEU A 137 61.96 67.41 -32.17
C LEU A 137 62.43 68.65 -31.40
N GLY A 138 62.52 68.60 -30.08
CA GLY A 138 63.11 69.65 -29.24
C GLY A 138 62.33 70.98 -29.25
N ARG A 139 61.09 70.98 -29.75
CA ARG A 139 60.20 72.15 -29.80
C ARG A 139 58.76 71.68 -29.66
N SER A 140 58.03 72.32 -28.73
CA SER A 140 56.62 72.03 -28.47
C SER A 140 55.75 72.33 -29.69
N LEU A 141 54.76 71.47 -29.95
CA LEU A 141 53.73 71.68 -30.97
C LEU A 141 52.46 72.25 -30.34
#